data_AF-A0A5N7IYN5-F1
#
_entry.id   AF-A0A5N7IYN5-F1
#
_cell.length_a   1.000
_cell.length_b   1.000
_cell.length_c   1.000
_cell.angle_alpha   90.00
_cell.angle_beta   90.00
_cell.angle_gamma   90.00
#
_symmetry.space_group_name_H-M   'P 1'
#
loop_
_entity.id
_entity.type
_entity.pdbx_description
1 polymer ?
#
loop_
_entity_poly.entity_id
_entity_poly.type
_entity_poly.pdbx_seq_one_letter_code
_entity_poly.pdbx_strand_id
1 'polypeptide(L)'
;MKKDERKGPLNKLFNSIDNFLSDEKEQTLRSKLGKEIRECIFTEDIVEKLYKNDFTGLVDDDEEIVVLYSMIFPVFVEKDNVIFRLYKHKIEVDLSDEMSDRYIYIFSDGRLTSGLFQCFKLYDDEYIYGVKKIINMIPGFKNTVTEALVNLNNNGDFNKEEIGNLNGKEIIAKNNYNELIDYLNKFKH
;
A
#
# COMPACT_ATOMS: atom_id res chain seq x y z
N MET A 1 13.17 -38.14 40.39
CA MET A 1 11.79 -37.65 40.64
C MET A 1 11.64 -36.28 39.98
N LYS A 2 10.69 -36.17 39.04
CA LYS A 2 10.34 -34.93 38.35
C LYS A 2 9.81 -33.91 39.37
N LYS A 3 10.35 -32.68 39.40
CA LYS A 3 9.68 -31.55 40.02
C LYS A 3 8.81 -30.89 38.94
N ASP A 4 7.52 -31.12 39.08
CA ASP A 4 6.46 -30.57 38.27
C ASP A 4 6.30 -29.08 38.62
N GLU A 5 6.89 -28.20 37.80
CA GLU A 5 6.64 -26.76 37.86
C GLU A 5 5.25 -26.47 37.29
N ARG A 6 4.23 -26.51 38.15
CA ARG A 6 2.89 -26.04 37.80
C ARG A 6 2.94 -24.53 37.55
N LYS A 7 3.14 -24.15 36.29
CA LYS A 7 3.03 -22.76 35.78
C LYS A 7 1.61 -22.24 36.05
N GLY A 8 1.44 -21.48 37.13
CA GLY A 8 0.16 -20.95 37.57
C GLY A 8 -0.41 -19.85 36.64
N PRO A 9 -1.70 -19.49 36.81
CA PRO A 9 -2.41 -18.51 35.96
C PRO A 9 -1.77 -17.12 35.94
N LEU A 10 -1.13 -16.73 37.05
CA LEU A 10 -0.43 -15.44 37.19
C LEU A 10 0.79 -15.34 36.26
N ASN A 11 1.59 -16.40 36.12
CA ASN A 11 2.73 -16.40 35.19
C ASN A 11 2.28 -16.31 33.73
N LYS A 12 1.11 -16.87 33.38
CA LYS A 12 0.53 -16.68 32.05
C LYS A 12 0.10 -15.23 31.84
N LEU A 13 -0.49 -14.60 32.84
CA LEU A 13 -0.89 -13.18 32.81
C LEU A 13 0.31 -12.24 32.68
N PHE A 14 1.37 -12.42 33.48
CA PHE A 14 2.59 -11.60 33.40
C PHE A 14 3.29 -11.75 32.05
N ASN A 15 3.45 -12.99 31.56
CA ASN A 15 4.01 -13.21 30.23
C ASN A 15 3.12 -12.58 29.14
N SER A 16 1.80 -12.63 29.28
CA SER A 16 0.89 -11.96 28.34
C SER A 16 0.99 -10.44 28.40
N ILE A 17 1.20 -9.84 29.58
CA ILE A 17 1.37 -8.40 29.76
C ILE A 17 2.72 -7.94 29.19
N ASP A 18 3.81 -8.66 29.48
CA ASP A 18 5.13 -8.36 28.96
C ASP A 18 5.18 -8.54 27.43
N ASN A 19 4.54 -9.58 26.91
CA ASN A 19 4.38 -9.77 25.46
C ASN A 19 3.54 -8.64 24.85
N PHE A 20 2.45 -8.22 25.50
CA PHE A 20 1.62 -7.12 25.03
C PHE A 20 2.38 -5.78 24.99
N LEU A 21 3.14 -5.48 26.05
CA LEU A 21 4.02 -4.30 26.11
C LEU A 21 5.15 -4.37 25.07
N SER A 22 5.62 -5.57 24.73
CA SER A 22 6.62 -5.75 23.67
C SER A 22 6.01 -5.58 22.27
N ASP A 23 4.80 -6.07 22.03
CA ASP A 23 4.08 -5.94 20.77
C ASP A 23 3.66 -4.49 20.50
N GLU A 24 3.23 -3.75 21.52
CA GLU A 24 2.87 -2.33 21.39
C GLU A 24 4.10 -1.46 21.06
N LYS A 25 5.24 -1.74 21.72
CA LYS A 25 6.51 -1.07 21.42
C LYS A 25 6.99 -1.40 20.02
N GLU A 26 6.89 -2.66 19.61
CA GLU A 26 7.25 -3.11 18.26
C GLU A 26 6.38 -2.45 17.20
N GLN A 27 5.06 -2.40 17.41
CA GLN A 27 4.11 -1.74 16.52
C GLN A 27 4.42 -0.24 16.41
N THR A 28 4.77 0.41 17.53
CA THR A 28 5.17 1.82 17.54
C THR A 28 6.43 2.04 16.69
N LEU A 29 7.43 1.14 16.79
CA LEU A 29 8.65 1.23 15.99
C LEU A 29 8.37 1.03 14.50
N ARG A 30 7.55 0.04 14.14
CA ARG A 30 7.15 -0.19 12.74
C ARG A 30 6.37 0.99 12.17
N SER A 31 5.40 1.53 12.90
CA SER A 31 4.62 2.70 12.45
C SER A 31 5.52 3.91 12.22
N LYS A 32 6.47 4.17 13.11
CA LYS A 32 7.49 5.21 12.90
C LYS A 32 8.30 4.96 11.63
N LEU A 33 8.81 3.74 11.44
CA LEU A 33 9.56 3.38 10.23
C LEU A 33 8.73 3.53 8.95
N GLY A 34 7.47 3.10 8.97
CA GLY A 34 6.56 3.23 7.83
C GLY A 34 6.30 4.69 7.47
N LYS A 35 6.18 5.56 8.46
CA LYS A 35 6.09 7.01 8.28
C LYS A 35 7.37 7.59 7.65
N GLU A 36 8.54 7.26 8.19
CA GLU A 36 9.84 7.75 7.68
C GLU A 36 10.08 7.32 6.23
N ILE A 37 9.81 6.04 5.89
CA ILE A 37 9.93 5.55 4.51
C ILE A 37 8.98 6.32 3.59
N ARG A 38 7.73 6.53 4.03
CA ARG A 38 6.74 7.31 3.27
C ARG A 38 7.23 8.73 3.02
N GLU A 39 7.76 9.41 4.03
CA GLU A 39 8.26 10.79 3.93
C GLU A 39 9.52 10.90 3.05
N CYS A 40 10.35 9.87 3.02
CA CYS A 40 11.48 9.80 2.10
C CYS A 40 11.05 9.67 0.63
N ILE A 41 9.95 8.97 0.35
CA ILE A 41 9.39 8.80 -1.01
C ILE A 41 8.58 10.03 -1.42
N PHE A 42 7.64 10.43 -0.58
CA PHE A 42 6.74 11.57 -0.80
C PHE A 42 7.30 12.78 -0.06
N THR A 43 8.40 13.30 -0.58
CA THR A 43 9.01 14.53 -0.08
C THR A 43 8.07 15.72 -0.19
N GLU A 44 8.32 16.79 0.57
CA GLU A 44 7.48 17.98 0.59
C GLU A 44 7.18 18.53 -0.81
N ASP A 45 8.15 18.53 -1.72
CA ASP A 45 7.97 18.98 -3.11
C ASP A 45 7.06 18.06 -3.94
N ILE A 46 7.13 16.75 -3.75
CA ILE A 46 6.24 15.77 -4.39
C ILE A 46 4.83 15.92 -3.82
N VAL A 47 4.73 16.05 -2.50
CA VAL A 47 3.47 16.24 -1.79
C VAL A 47 2.82 17.55 -2.20
N GLU A 48 3.57 18.65 -2.26
CA GLU A 48 3.11 19.93 -2.79
C GLU A 48 2.65 19.85 -4.23
N LYS A 49 3.33 19.09 -5.11
CA LYS A 49 2.88 18.91 -6.50
C LYS A 49 1.62 18.08 -6.57
N LEU A 50 1.51 17.03 -5.75
CA LEU A 50 0.27 16.27 -5.58
C LEU A 50 -0.86 17.14 -5.04
N TYR A 51 -0.55 18.12 -4.17
CA TYR A 51 -1.52 19.06 -3.60
C TYR A 51 -1.82 20.29 -4.49
N LYS A 52 -0.87 20.76 -5.29
CA LYS A 52 -1.12 21.76 -6.35
C LYS A 52 -1.96 21.16 -7.47
N ASN A 53 -1.82 19.85 -7.64
CA ASN A 53 -2.73 19.00 -8.37
C ASN A 53 -3.79 18.37 -7.43
N ASP A 54 -4.00 18.84 -6.18
CA ASP A 54 -5.22 18.48 -5.44
C ASP A 54 -6.26 19.37 -6.09
N PHE A 55 -7.03 18.78 -6.99
CA PHE A 55 -7.99 19.47 -7.85
C PHE A 55 -9.16 20.06 -7.07
N THR A 56 -9.12 20.02 -5.74
CA THR A 56 -10.09 20.55 -4.77
C THR A 56 -10.38 22.05 -4.90
N GLY A 57 -9.55 22.80 -5.65
CA GLY A 57 -9.80 24.21 -6.00
C GLY A 57 -10.01 24.49 -7.49
N LEU A 58 -9.94 23.47 -8.35
CA LEU A 58 -10.15 23.57 -9.81
C LEU A 58 -11.39 22.80 -10.28
N VAL A 59 -11.86 21.85 -9.46
CA VAL A 59 -12.90 20.88 -9.80
C VAL A 59 -13.78 20.66 -8.56
N ASP A 60 -15.09 20.84 -8.70
CA ASP A 60 -16.06 20.69 -7.61
C ASP A 60 -16.52 19.23 -7.39
N ASP A 61 -16.01 18.28 -8.19
CA ASP A 61 -16.45 16.88 -8.21
C ASP A 61 -15.40 15.91 -7.61
N ASP A 62 -15.80 15.21 -6.55
CA ASP A 62 -15.00 14.18 -5.88
C ASP A 62 -14.63 13.02 -6.83
N GLU A 63 -15.47 12.71 -7.83
CA GLU A 63 -15.19 11.62 -8.80
C GLU A 63 -14.00 11.96 -9.71
N GLU A 64 -13.88 13.22 -10.11
CA GLU A 64 -12.82 13.68 -11.02
C GLU A 64 -11.47 13.74 -10.30
N ILE A 65 -11.45 14.08 -9.00
CA ILE A 65 -10.26 13.96 -8.13
C ILE A 65 -9.77 12.51 -8.07
N VAL A 66 -10.68 11.55 -7.89
CA VAL A 66 -10.35 10.12 -7.84
C VAL A 66 -9.73 9.65 -9.15
N VAL A 67 -10.28 10.07 -10.28
CA VAL A 67 -9.75 9.74 -11.62
C VAL A 67 -8.32 10.24 -11.76
N LEU A 68 -8.03 11.48 -11.40
CA LEU A 68 -6.71 12.06 -11.57
C LEU A 68 -5.65 11.41 -10.66
N TYR A 69 -6.02 11.05 -9.44
CA TYR A 69 -5.14 10.25 -8.57
C TYR A 69 -4.85 8.86 -9.17
N SER A 70 -5.83 8.24 -9.84
CA SER A 70 -5.66 6.95 -10.51
C SER A 70 -4.75 7.02 -11.75
N MET A 71 -4.53 8.21 -12.31
CA MET A 71 -3.59 8.41 -13.43
C MET A 71 -2.12 8.35 -12.98
N ILE A 72 -1.84 8.67 -11.71
CA ILE A 72 -0.48 8.63 -11.15
C ILE A 72 -0.20 7.28 -10.50
N PHE A 73 -1.15 6.77 -9.72
CA PHE A 73 -0.96 5.56 -8.92
C PHE A 73 -1.77 4.37 -9.44
N PRO A 74 -1.21 3.14 -9.37
CA PRO A 74 0.12 2.84 -8.86
C PRO A 74 1.24 3.25 -9.82
N VAL A 75 2.39 3.62 -9.25
CA VAL A 75 3.62 3.83 -10.01
C VAL A 75 4.45 2.56 -9.98
N PHE A 76 4.98 2.17 -11.14
CA PHE A 76 5.72 0.92 -11.31
C PHE A 76 7.21 1.19 -11.39
N VAL A 77 7.99 0.44 -10.64
CA VAL A 77 9.46 0.45 -10.73
C VAL A 77 9.92 -0.99 -10.81
N GLU A 78 10.73 -1.32 -11.81
CA GLU A 78 11.30 -2.65 -11.99
C GLU A 78 12.81 -2.60 -11.77
N LYS A 79 13.33 -3.55 -10.99
CA LYS A 79 14.78 -3.71 -10.78
C LYS A 79 15.12 -5.15 -10.43
N ASP A 80 16.13 -5.70 -11.09
CA ASP A 80 16.64 -7.06 -10.82
C ASP A 80 15.53 -8.14 -10.87
N ASN A 81 14.65 -8.05 -11.87
CA ASN A 81 13.45 -8.90 -12.06
C ASN A 81 12.42 -8.83 -10.90
N VAL A 82 12.50 -7.81 -10.05
CA VAL A 82 11.50 -7.54 -9.01
C VAL A 82 10.66 -6.34 -9.44
N ILE A 83 9.34 -6.49 -9.40
CA ILE A 83 8.40 -5.43 -9.73
C ILE A 83 7.88 -4.80 -8.44
N PHE A 84 8.04 -3.49 -8.33
CA PHE A 84 7.51 -2.70 -7.23
C PHE A 84 6.34 -1.87 -7.72
N ARG A 85 5.21 -1.92 -7.00
CA ARG A 85 4.04 -1.08 -7.23
C ARG A 85 3.85 -0.16 -6.04
N LEU A 86 4.12 1.12 -6.24
CA LEU A 86 3.92 2.15 -5.24
C LEU A 86 2.50 2.69 -5.33
N TYR A 87 1.77 2.64 -4.23
CA TYR A 87 0.52 3.35 -4.01
C TYR A 87 0.74 4.45 -2.96
N LYS A 88 -0.21 5.38 -2.83
CA LYS A 88 -0.16 6.43 -1.80
C LYS A 88 -0.04 5.90 -0.36
N HIS A 89 -0.59 4.71 -0.09
CA HIS A 89 -0.71 4.14 1.25
C HIS A 89 0.09 2.84 1.46
N LYS A 90 0.66 2.25 0.41
CA LYS A 90 1.36 0.97 0.47
C LYS A 90 2.35 0.78 -0.68
N ILE A 91 3.22 -0.22 -0.56
CA ILE A 91 4.05 -0.75 -1.64
C ILE A 91 3.76 -2.24 -1.78
N GLU A 92 3.55 -2.71 -3.00
CA GLU A 92 3.57 -4.13 -3.33
C GLU A 92 4.89 -4.49 -3.99
N VAL A 93 5.46 -5.63 -3.64
CA VAL A 93 6.74 -6.14 -4.14
C VAL A 93 6.49 -7.54 -4.68
N ASP A 94 6.61 -7.73 -5.99
CA ASP A 94 6.49 -9.03 -6.64
C ASP A 94 7.88 -9.56 -6.92
N LEU A 95 8.27 -10.62 -6.20
CA LEU A 95 9.56 -11.29 -6.41
C LEU A 95 9.48 -12.33 -7.56
N SER A 96 8.28 -12.77 -7.89
CA SER A 96 7.96 -13.65 -9.02
C SER A 96 6.51 -13.44 -9.45
N ASP A 97 6.06 -14.16 -10.47
CA ASP A 97 4.64 -14.18 -10.89
C ASP A 97 3.72 -14.93 -9.90
N GLU A 98 4.29 -15.62 -8.91
CA GLU A 98 3.51 -16.36 -7.91
C GLU A 98 3.01 -15.46 -6.78
N MET A 99 1.73 -15.62 -6.38
CA MET A 99 1.14 -14.85 -5.28
C MET A 99 1.84 -15.06 -3.93
N SER A 100 2.43 -16.24 -3.70
CA SER A 100 3.22 -16.54 -2.49
C SER A 100 4.45 -15.65 -2.34
N ASP A 101 4.99 -15.17 -3.46
CA ASP A 101 6.24 -14.41 -3.54
C ASP A 101 6.01 -12.89 -3.58
N ARG A 102 4.78 -12.46 -3.27
CA ARG A 102 4.41 -11.06 -3.11
C ARG A 102 4.59 -10.60 -1.67
N TYR A 103 5.14 -9.41 -1.47
CA TYR A 103 5.02 -8.68 -0.22
C TYR A 103 4.17 -7.43 -0.37
N ILE A 104 3.46 -7.07 0.69
CA ILE A 104 2.67 -5.84 0.79
C ILE A 104 3.14 -5.10 2.04
N TYR A 105 3.67 -3.90 1.85
CA TYR A 105 4.10 -3.02 2.94
C TYR A 105 3.15 -1.84 3.08
N ILE A 106 2.55 -1.67 4.24
CA ILE A 106 1.55 -0.63 4.51
C ILE A 106 2.19 0.46 5.38
N PHE A 107 2.17 1.70 4.91
CA PHE A 107 2.91 2.79 5.58
C PHE A 107 2.34 3.15 6.95
N SER A 108 1.02 3.12 7.13
CA SER A 108 0.35 3.64 8.34
C SER A 108 0.83 2.99 9.63
N ASP A 109 1.08 1.68 9.58
CA ASP A 109 1.53 0.88 10.72
C ASP A 109 2.87 0.16 10.45
N GLY A 110 3.52 0.46 9.31
CA GLY A 110 4.74 -0.19 8.88
C GLY A 110 4.62 -1.70 8.76
N ARG A 111 3.41 -2.22 8.49
CA ARG A 111 3.14 -3.65 8.44
C ARG A 111 3.63 -4.24 7.12
N LEU A 112 4.38 -5.34 7.19
CA LEU A 112 4.72 -6.16 6.04
C LEU A 112 3.89 -7.45 6.09
N THR A 113 3.23 -7.78 4.98
CA THR A 113 2.51 -9.05 4.82
C THR A 113 2.93 -9.76 3.54
N SER A 114 2.83 -11.09 3.50
CA SER A 114 2.92 -11.82 2.23
C SER A 114 1.62 -11.67 1.42
N GLY A 115 1.65 -12.07 0.15
CA GLY A 115 0.47 -12.17 -0.71
C GLY A 115 -0.55 -13.21 -0.22
N LEU A 116 -0.13 -14.13 0.65
CA LEU A 116 -0.99 -15.08 1.36
C LEU A 116 -1.42 -14.57 2.75
N PHE A 117 -1.29 -13.26 3.00
CA PHE A 117 -1.72 -12.57 4.22
C PHE A 117 -1.01 -13.01 5.52
N GLN A 118 0.16 -13.64 5.42
CA GLN A 118 1.01 -13.84 6.58
C GLN A 118 1.62 -12.50 7.00
N CYS A 119 1.43 -12.09 8.25
CA CYS A 119 2.00 -10.86 8.79
C CYS A 119 3.38 -11.13 9.40
N PHE A 120 4.36 -10.29 9.05
CA PHE A 120 5.71 -10.36 9.61
C PHE A 120 5.91 -9.27 10.67
N LYS A 121 6.67 -9.62 11.70
CA LYS A 121 7.07 -8.78 12.83
C LYS A 121 8.46 -8.20 12.59
N LEU A 122 8.79 -7.10 13.26
CA LEU A 122 10.07 -6.41 13.10
C LEU A 122 11.29 -7.28 13.45
N TYR A 123 11.10 -8.31 14.27
CA TYR A 123 12.14 -9.28 14.64
C TYR A 123 12.23 -10.49 13.70
N ASP A 124 11.37 -10.57 12.67
CA ASP A 124 11.43 -11.61 11.64
C ASP A 124 12.44 -11.22 10.56
N ASP A 125 13.28 -12.16 10.13
CA ASP A 125 14.28 -11.94 9.07
C ASP A 125 13.60 -11.53 7.75
N GLU A 126 12.43 -12.09 7.46
CA GLU A 126 11.60 -11.76 6.29
C GLU A 126 11.15 -10.30 6.31
N TYR A 127 10.79 -9.76 7.48
CA TYR A 127 10.45 -8.35 7.62
C TYR A 127 11.64 -7.47 7.25
N ILE A 128 12.80 -7.77 7.82
CA ILE A 128 14.04 -7.02 7.57
C ILE A 128 14.44 -7.11 6.09
N TYR A 129 14.34 -8.29 5.49
CA TYR A 129 14.63 -8.52 4.07
C TYR A 129 13.71 -7.70 3.15
N GLY A 130 12.39 -7.80 3.34
CA GLY A 130 11.40 -7.11 2.52
C GLY A 130 11.50 -5.59 2.64
N VAL A 131 11.63 -5.07 3.86
CA VAL A 131 11.73 -3.62 4.09
C VAL A 131 13.05 -3.04 3.56
N LYS A 132 14.18 -3.77 3.65
CA LYS A 132 15.44 -3.33 3.03
C LYS A 132 15.32 -3.21 1.50
N LYS A 133 14.65 -4.15 0.83
CA LYS A 133 14.39 -4.05 -0.61
C LYS A 133 13.60 -2.78 -0.95
N ILE A 134 12.56 -2.48 -0.16
CA ILE A 134 11.76 -1.26 -0.32
C ILE A 134 12.61 0.00 -0.13
N ILE A 135 13.40 0.07 0.94
CA ILE A 135 14.27 1.23 1.24
C ILE A 135 15.24 1.48 0.08
N ASN A 136 15.84 0.42 -0.47
CA ASN A 136 16.77 0.53 -1.60
C ASN A 136 16.11 1.07 -2.89
N MET A 137 14.79 0.99 -2.99
CA MET A 137 14.02 1.49 -4.14
C MET A 137 13.49 2.91 -3.96
N ILE A 138 13.65 3.53 -2.79
CA ILE A 138 13.20 4.91 -2.53
C ILE A 138 13.62 5.89 -3.63
N PRO A 139 14.89 5.93 -4.09
CA PRO A 139 15.28 6.84 -5.16
C PRO A 139 14.50 6.60 -6.47
N GLY A 140 14.27 5.34 -6.83
CA GLY A 140 13.49 4.97 -8.01
C GLY A 140 12.03 5.42 -7.90
N PHE A 141 11.42 5.23 -6.73
CA PHE A 141 10.07 5.72 -6.46
C PHE A 141 9.96 7.24 -6.61
N LYS A 142 10.87 7.99 -6.00
CA LYS A 142 10.88 9.46 -6.10
C LYS A 142 10.93 9.94 -7.54
N ASN A 143 11.84 9.38 -8.33
CA ASN A 143 12.00 9.76 -9.73
C ASN A 143 10.73 9.45 -10.52
N THR A 144 10.19 8.23 -10.38
CA THR A 144 9.02 7.80 -11.16
C THR A 144 7.76 8.60 -10.78
N VAL A 145 7.54 8.88 -9.49
CA VAL A 145 6.44 9.76 -9.05
C VAL A 145 6.60 11.17 -9.62
N THR A 146 7.83 11.71 -9.60
CA THR A 146 8.12 13.05 -10.13
C THR A 146 7.87 13.12 -11.63
N GLU A 147 8.31 12.11 -12.38
CA GLU A 147 8.06 11.97 -13.82
C GLU A 147 6.57 11.88 -14.13
N ALA A 148 5.82 11.06 -13.38
CA ALA A 148 4.37 10.95 -13.53
C ALA A 148 3.67 12.30 -13.32
N LEU A 149 4.08 13.06 -12.29
CA LEU A 149 3.56 14.40 -12.01
C LEU A 149 3.90 15.41 -13.13
N VAL A 150 5.12 15.36 -13.68
CA VAL A 150 5.53 16.23 -14.78
C VAL A 150 4.75 15.89 -16.05
N ASN A 151 4.55 14.61 -16.35
CA ASN A 151 3.76 14.17 -17.50
C ASN A 151 2.30 14.63 -17.39
N LEU A 152 1.73 14.53 -16.18
CA LEU A 152 0.37 15.01 -15.92
C LEU A 152 0.24 16.52 -16.14
N ASN A 153 1.24 17.30 -15.72
CA ASN A 153 1.23 18.76 -15.92
C ASN A 153 1.49 19.19 -17.38
N ASN A 154 2.34 18.45 -18.10
CA ASN A 154 2.69 18.78 -19.49
C ASN A 154 1.60 18.36 -20.49
N ASN A 155 0.85 17.29 -20.18
CA ASN A 155 -0.29 16.85 -20.98
C ASN A 155 -1.59 17.57 -20.57
N GLY A 156 -1.53 18.89 -20.36
CA GLY A 156 -2.68 19.75 -20.04
C GLY A 156 -3.81 19.79 -21.09
N ASP A 157 -3.73 18.93 -22.11
CA ASP A 157 -4.82 18.57 -22.99
C ASP A 157 -4.95 17.04 -22.89
N PHE A 158 -5.88 16.58 -22.04
CA PHE A 158 -6.15 15.18 -21.79
C PHE A 158 -6.28 14.44 -23.13
N ASN A 159 -5.40 13.47 -23.40
CA ASN A 159 -5.49 12.64 -24.60
C ASN A 159 -6.89 12.01 -24.64
N LYS A 160 -7.75 12.50 -25.54
CA LYS A 160 -9.13 12.03 -25.74
C LYS A 160 -9.22 10.51 -25.96
N GLU A 161 -8.12 9.87 -26.36
CA GLU A 161 -8.01 8.42 -26.51
C GLU A 161 -7.98 7.65 -25.17
N GLU A 162 -7.37 8.19 -24.10
CA GLU A 162 -7.39 7.54 -22.78
C GLU A 162 -8.76 7.68 -22.11
N ILE A 163 -9.43 8.82 -22.27
CA ILE A 163 -10.83 9.04 -21.83
C ILE A 163 -11.81 8.16 -22.63
N GLY A 164 -11.59 7.99 -23.94
CA GLY A 164 -12.39 7.08 -24.77
C GLY A 164 -12.35 5.62 -24.30
N ASN A 165 -11.19 5.16 -23.81
CA ASN A 165 -11.03 3.84 -23.21
C ASN A 165 -11.66 3.71 -21.81
N LEU A 166 -11.76 4.82 -21.05
CA LEU A 166 -12.46 4.85 -19.77
C LEU A 166 -13.97 4.64 -19.93
N ASN A 167 -14.59 5.20 -20.96
CA ASN A 167 -16.03 5.02 -21.23
C ASN A 167 -16.41 3.54 -21.47
N GLY A 168 -15.57 2.79 -22.19
CA GLY A 168 -15.78 1.35 -22.38
C GLY A 168 -15.63 0.55 -21.09
N LYS A 169 -14.65 0.90 -20.26
CA LYS A 169 -14.44 0.29 -18.93
C LYS A 169 -15.58 0.63 -17.96
N GLU A 170 -16.14 1.83 -18.04
CA GLU A 170 -17.28 2.26 -17.22
C GLU A 170 -18.53 1.41 -17.50
N ILE A 171 -18.82 1.15 -18.78
CA ILE A 171 -19.93 0.27 -19.18
C ILE A 171 -19.72 -1.14 -18.61
N ILE A 172 -18.50 -1.69 -18.75
CA ILE A 172 -18.16 -3.01 -18.20
C ILE A 172 -18.31 -3.00 -16.67
N ALA A 173 -17.83 -1.97 -15.99
CA ALA A 173 -17.93 -1.83 -14.54
C ALA A 173 -19.38 -1.76 -14.06
N LYS A 174 -20.24 -0.98 -14.74
CA LYS A 174 -21.68 -0.90 -14.45
C LYS A 174 -22.37 -2.25 -14.64
N ASN A 175 -22.06 -2.96 -15.72
CA ASN A 175 -22.61 -4.29 -15.97
C ASN A 175 -22.20 -5.28 -14.87
N ASN A 176 -20.90 -5.32 -14.52
CA ASN A 176 -20.39 -6.17 -13.46
C ASN A 176 -21.01 -5.83 -12.10
N TYR A 177 -21.17 -4.54 -11.78
CA TYR A 177 -21.83 -4.10 -10.55
C TYR A 177 -23.27 -4.59 -10.47
N ASN A 178 -24.05 -4.41 -11.54
CA ASN A 178 -25.44 -4.86 -11.59
C ASN A 178 -25.53 -6.38 -11.42
N GLU A 179 -24.67 -7.14 -12.09
CA GLU A 179 -24.60 -8.61 -11.94
C GLU A 179 -24.32 -9.02 -10.49
N LEU A 180 -23.35 -8.37 -9.83
CA LEU A 180 -22.99 -8.65 -8.45
C LEU A 180 -24.10 -8.27 -7.45
N ILE A 181 -24.79 -7.14 -7.68
CA ILE A 181 -25.93 -6.73 -6.87
C ILE A 181 -27.10 -7.69 -7.03
N ASP A 182 -27.43 -8.08 -8.25
CA ASP A 182 -28.46 -9.08 -8.52
C ASP A 182 -28.13 -10.42 -7.87
N TYR A 183 -26.85 -10.82 -7.91
CA TYR A 183 -26.37 -12.01 -7.21
C TYR A 183 -26.51 -11.88 -5.70
N LEU A 184 -26.10 -10.76 -5.10
CA LEU A 184 -26.22 -10.49 -3.67
C LEU A 184 -27.69 -10.51 -3.21
N ASN A 185 -28.59 -9.96 -4.01
CA ASN A 185 -30.02 -9.88 -3.71
C ASN A 185 -30.70 -11.26 -3.66
N LYS A 186 -30.15 -12.29 -4.33
CA LYS A 186 -30.63 -13.68 -4.21
C LYS A 186 -30.51 -14.25 -2.80
N PHE A 187 -29.66 -13.66 -1.95
CA PHE A 187 -29.45 -14.09 -0.56
C PHE A 187 -30.16 -13.20 0.47
N LYS A 188 -30.85 -12.14 0.01
CA LYS A 188 -31.64 -11.24 0.87
C LYS A 188 -33.13 -11.61 0.93
N HIS A 189 -33.52 -12.70 0.26
CA HIS A 189 -34.86 -13.29 0.29
C HIS A 189 -34.77 -14.75 0.73
#